data_AF-A0A953JSI8-F1
#
_entry.id   AF-A0A953JSI8-F1
#
_cell.length_a   1.000
_cell.length_b   1.000
_cell.length_c   1.000
_cell.angle_alpha   90.00
_cell.angle_beta   90.00
_cell.angle_gamma   90.00
#
_symmetry.space_group_name_H-M   'P 1'
#
loop_
_entity.id
_entity.type
_entity.pdbx_description
1 polymer ?
#
loop_
_entity_poly.entity_id
_entity_poly.type
_entity_poly.pdbx_seq_one_letter_code
_entity_poly.pdbx_strand_id
1 'polypeptide(L)' 'MEIVHPLTREPWGVRRFFVRDPAGNVLNIVHHPA' A
#
# COMPACT_ATOMS: atom_id res chain seq x y z
N MET A 1 -5.87 12.76 -1.55
CA MET A 1 -5.28 11.46 -1.17
C MET A 1 -5.55 10.51 -2.32
N GLU A 2 -4.51 9.94 -2.91
CA GLU A 2 -4.57 9.18 -4.16
C GLU A 2 -4.00 7.78 -3.94
N ILE A 3 -4.72 6.73 -4.36
CA ILE A 3 -4.18 5.37 -4.33
C ILE A 3 -3.26 5.20 -5.54
N VAL A 4 -1.95 5.16 -5.30
CA VAL A 4 -0.93 5.06 -6.36
C VAL A 4 -0.52 3.60 -6.64
N HIS A 5 -0.80 2.69 -5.71
CA HIS A 5 -0.73 1.24 -5.90
C HIS A 5 -2.01 0.63 -5.32
N PRO A 6 -2.85 -0.03 -6.12
CA PRO A 6 -4.10 -0.63 -5.62
C PRO A 6 -3.81 -1.74 -4.63
N LEU A 7 -4.85 -2.11 -3.88
CA LEU A 7 -4.78 -3.18 -2.88
C LEU A 7 -4.44 -4.51 -3.53
N THR A 8 -3.18 -4.91 -3.36
CA THR A 8 -2.56 -6.02 -4.07
C THR A 8 -2.13 -7.11 -3.09
N ARG A 9 -2.37 -8.37 -3.46
CA ARG A 9 -1.72 -9.52 -2.83
C ARG A 9 -0.38 -9.72 -3.52
N GLU A 10 0.70 -9.55 -2.77
CA GLU A 10 2.04 -9.63 -3.30
C GLU A 10 2.55 -11.07 -3.27
N PRO A 11 3.42 -11.48 -4.21
CA PRO A 11 3.90 -12.87 -4.30
C PRO A 11 4.74 -13.31 -3.09
N TRP A 12 5.28 -12.37 -2.31
CA TRP A 12 5.98 -12.65 -1.04
C TRP A 12 5.04 -12.69 0.19
N GLY A 13 3.73 -12.79 -0.01
CA GLY A 13 2.78 -13.20 1.02
C GLY A 13 2.08 -12.09 1.81
N VAL A 14 2.38 -10.82 1.55
CA VAL A 14 1.66 -9.70 2.19
C VAL A 14 0.52 -9.17 1.32
N ARG A 15 -0.42 -8.47 1.93
CA ARG A 15 -1.40 -7.65 1.22
C ARG A 15 -1.12 -6.19 1.51
N ARG A 16 -0.92 -5.36 0.49
CA ARG A 16 -0.56 -3.95 0.66
C ARG A 16 -1.20 -3.04 -0.37
N PHE A 17 -1.25 -1.75 -0.07
CA PHE A 17 -1.58 -0.68 -1.01
C PHE A 17 -0.75 0.57 -0.68
N PHE A 18 -0.60 1.45 -1.66
CA PHE A 18 0.21 2.65 -1.50
C PHE A 18 -0.69 3.86 -1.71
N VAL A 19 -0.47 4.88 -0.90
CA VAL A 19 -1.23 6.12 -0.97
C VAL A 19 -0.31 7.32 -0.95
N ARG A 20 -0.64 8.32 -1.78
CA ARG A 20 0.01 9.62 -1.77
C ARG A 20 -0.79 10.60 -0.90
N ASP A 21 -0.12 11.17 0.09
CA ASP A 21 -0.67 12.22 0.94
C ASP A 21 -0.59 13.61 0.26
N PRO A 22 -1.24 14.65 0.81
CA PRO A 22 -1.19 16.01 0.23
C PRO A 22 0.20 16.66 0.24
N ALA A 23 1.13 16.23 1.10
CA ALA A 23 2.51 16.71 1.14
C ALA A 23 3.39 16.01 0.10
N GLY A 24 2.86 15.01 -0.61
CA GLY A 24 3.52 14.26 -1.68
C GLY A 24 4.19 12.97 -1.20
N ASN A 25 4.13 12.64 0.10
CA ASN A 25 4.71 11.41 0.64
C ASN A 25 3.95 10.18 0.13
N VAL A 26 4.68 9.11 -0.17
CA VAL A 26 4.10 7.81 -0.54
C VAL A 26 4.19 6.87 0.66
N LEU A 27 3.04 6.50 1.20
CA LEU A 27 2.93 5.61 2.36
C LEU A 27 2.63 4.20 1.87
N ASN A 28 3.39 3.22 2.37
CA ASN A 28 3.17 1.80 2.13
C ASN A 28 2.42 1.20 3.33
N ILE A 29 1.18 0.75 3.11
CA ILE A 29 0.33 0.17 4.15
C ILE A 29 0.29 -1.34 3.94
N VAL A 30 0.82 -2.10 4.89
CA VAL A 30 1.06 -3.55 4.77
C VAL A 30 0.28 -4.32 5.85
N HIS A 31 -0.32 -5.44 5.45
CA HIS A 31 -0.90 -6.43 6.35
C HIS A 31 -0.20 -7.79 6.16
N HIS A 32 0.26 -8.37 7.26
CA HIS A 32 0.75 -9.74 7.32
C HIS A 32 -0.40 -10.70 7.65
N PRO A 33 -0.54 -11.84 6.96
CA PRO A 33 -1.45 -12.89 7.41
C PRO A 33 -1.04 -13.37 8.81
N ALA A 34 -2.03 -13.77 9.62
CA ALA A 34 -1.82 -14.42 10.91
C ALA A 34 -1.23 -15.83 10.75
#